data_AF-A0A838KER9-F1
#
_entry.id   AF-A0A838KER9-F1
#
_cell.length_a   1.000
_cell.length_b   1.000
_cell.length_c   1.000
_cell.angle_alpha   90.00
_cell.angle_beta   90.00
_cell.angle_gamma   90.00
#
_symmetry.space_group_name_H-M   'P 1'
#
loop_
_entity.id
_entity.type
_entity.pdbx_description
1 polymer ?
#
loop_
_entity_poly.entity_id
_entity_poly.type
_entity_poly.pdbx_seq_one_letter_code
_entity_poly.pdbx_strand_id
1 'polypeptide(L)' 'MVLPELQGLAAQLGISGTARMRKGQLIEAIKERQGNGSAAAPTDAPAAPAATTVGPATRPVET' A
#
# COMPACT_ATOMS: atom_id res chain seq x y z
N MET A 1 -15.23 19.83 -9.66
CA MET A 1 -14.70 18.64 -10.35
C MET A 1 -15.84 17.88 -11.00
N VAL A 2 -15.68 17.61 -12.30
CA VAL A 2 -16.60 16.81 -13.11
C VAL A 2 -16.26 15.31 -12.99
N LEU A 3 -17.25 14.44 -13.16
CA LEU A 3 -17.10 12.98 -13.01
C LEU A 3 -15.96 12.36 -13.86
N PRO A 4 -15.74 12.76 -15.12
CA PRO A 4 -14.67 12.23 -15.94
C PRO A 4 -13.27 12.54 -15.40
N GLU A 5 -13.05 13.73 -14.83
CA GLU A 5 -11.77 14.10 -14.20
C GLU A 5 -11.46 13.18 -13.02
N LEU A 6 -12.46 12.91 -12.17
CA LEU A 6 -12.30 11.99 -11.05
C LEU A 6 -11.99 10.57 -11.53
N GLN A 7 -12.63 10.10 -12.61
CA GLN A 7 -12.37 8.77 -13.16
C GLN A 7 -10.96 8.66 -13.75
N GLY A 8 -10.49 9.68 -14.47
CA GLY A 8 -9.12 9.73 -15.00
C GLY A 8 -8.07 9.73 -13.90
N LEU A 9 -8.29 10.53 -12.84
CA LEU A 9 -7.42 10.54 -11.68
C LEU A 9 -7.42 9.18 -10.97
N ALA A 10 -8.59 8.60 -10.74
CA ALA A 10 -8.72 7.28 -10.12
C ALA A 10 -8.04 6.17 -10.95
N ALA A 11 -8.20 6.20 -12.28
CA ALA A 11 -7.50 5.28 -13.19
C ALA A 11 -5.99 5.43 -13.08
N GLN A 12 -5.49 6.67 -12.97
CA GLN A 12 -4.06 6.90 -12.81
C GLN A 12 -3.51 6.37 -11.47
N LEU A 13 -4.33 6.38 -10.41
CA LEU A 13 -3.98 5.74 -9.13
C LEU A 13 -4.17 4.22 -9.13
N GLY A 14 -4.59 3.60 -10.23
CA GLY A 14 -4.82 2.15 -10.33
C GLY A 14 -6.13 1.68 -9.70
N ILE A 15 -7.10 2.59 -9.51
CA ILE A 15 -8.43 2.23 -9.01
C ILE A 15 -9.25 1.70 -10.19
N SER A 16 -9.52 0.39 -10.17
CA SER A 16 -10.39 -0.27 -11.15
C SER A 16 -11.86 -0.20 -10.72
N GLY A 17 -12.79 -0.27 -11.68
CA GLY A 17 -14.24 -0.28 -11.39
C GLY A 17 -14.89 1.10 -11.23
N THR A 18 -14.15 2.19 -11.48
CA THR A 18 -14.59 3.59 -11.32
C THR A 18 -15.76 3.99 -12.22
N ALA A 19 -15.98 3.27 -13.33
CA ALA A 19 -17.07 3.52 -14.27
C ALA A 19 -18.48 3.27 -13.66
N ARG A 20 -18.59 2.41 -12.64
CA ARG A 20 -19.86 2.13 -11.95
C ARG A 20 -20.03 2.94 -10.66
N MET A 21 -19.00 3.63 -10.20
CA MET A 21 -19.00 4.38 -8.93
C MET A 21 -19.77 5.69 -9.05
N ARG A 22 -20.51 6.03 -7.99
CA ARG A 22 -21.09 7.36 -7.84
C ARG A 22 -20.00 8.37 -7.47
N LYS A 23 -20.21 9.65 -7.76
CA LYS A 23 -19.25 10.72 -7.46
C LYS A 23 -18.69 10.65 -6.03
N GLY A 24 -19.54 10.41 -5.02
CA GLY A 24 -19.11 10.29 -3.61
C GLY A 24 -18.14 9.13 -3.40
N GLN A 25 -18.53 7.93 -3.85
CA GLN A 25 -17.71 6.72 -3.77
C GLN A 25 -16.38 6.85 -4.52
N LEU A 26 -16.40 7.54 -5.66
CA LEU A 26 -15.19 7.80 -6.45
C LEU A 26 -14.22 8.74 -5.71
N ILE A 27 -14.74 9.78 -5.05
CA ILE A 27 -13.93 10.71 -4.24
C ILE A 27 -13.35 9.98 -3.02
N GLU A 28 -14.13 9.14 -2.35
CA GLU A 28 -13.66 8.34 -1.20
C GLU A 28 -12.51 7.42 -1.60
N ALA A 29 -12.68 6.63 -2.68
CA ALA A 29 -11.64 5.73 -3.15
C ALA A 29 -10.35 6.46 -3.57
N ILE A 30 -10.49 7.62 -4.21
CA ILE A 30 -9.36 8.49 -4.55
C ILE A 30 -8.66 8.99 -3.29
N LYS A 31 -9.41 9.51 -2.31
CA LYS A 31 -8.85 10.03 -1.05
C LYS A 31 -8.17 8.93 -0.24
N GLU A 32 -8.75 7.74 -0.21
CA GLU A 32 -8.18 6.58 0.45
C GLU A 32 -6.86 6.20 -0.22
N ARG A 33 -6.81 6.03 -1.55
CA ARG A 33 -5.53 5.77 -2.23
C ARG A 33 -4.50 6.89 -2.13
N GLN A 34 -4.92 8.16 -2.19
CA GLN A 34 -4.01 9.30 -2.04
C GLN A 34 -3.46 9.40 -0.61
N GLY A 35 -4.28 9.15 0.41
CA GLY A 35 -3.88 9.16 1.82
C GLY A 35 -3.06 7.93 2.22
N ASN A 36 -3.35 6.76 1.65
CA ASN A 36 -2.57 5.53 1.87
C ASN A 36 -1.25 5.50 1.06
N GLY A 37 -1.09 6.38 0.07
CA GLY A 37 0.14 6.53 -0.72
C GLY A 37 1.36 7.04 0.06
N SER A 38 1.19 7.52 1.29
CA SER A 38 2.30 7.90 2.19
C SER A 38 2.61 6.89 3.29
N ALA A 39 1.88 5.78 3.41
CA ALA A 39 2.06 4.85 4.55
C ALA A 39 2.22 3.37 4.19
N ALA A 40 2.06 2.94 2.94
CA ALA A 40 2.25 1.55 2.57
C ALA A 40 3.28 1.41 1.45
N ALA A 41 4.54 1.23 1.85
CA ALA A 41 5.51 0.54 1.00
C ALA A 41 4.89 -0.79 0.53
N PRO A 42 5.06 -1.19 -0.73
CA PRO A 42 4.57 -2.47 -1.19
C PRO A 42 5.43 -3.55 -0.54
N THR A 43 4.92 -4.17 0.54
CA THR A 43 5.36 -5.51 0.92
C THR A 43 4.58 -6.47 0.05
N ASP A 44 4.99 -6.56 -1.22
CA ASP A 44 4.74 -7.74 -2.04
C ASP A 44 6.07 -8.15 -2.66
N ALA A 45 6.87 -8.80 -1.83
CA ALA A 45 7.92 -9.70 -2.27
C ALA A 45 7.69 -11.02 -1.51
N PRO A 46 7.37 -12.13 -2.18
CA PRO A 46 7.36 -13.43 -1.52
C PRO A 46 8.82 -13.86 -1.39
N ALA A 47 9.50 -13.43 -0.33
CA ALA A 47 10.89 -13.79 -0.10
C ALA A 47 11.09 -14.28 1.34
N ALA A 48 10.83 -15.58 1.50
CA ALA A 48 11.41 -16.51 2.47
C ALA A 48 11.20 -16.24 3.97
N PRO A 49 11.07 -17.30 4.81
CA PRO A 49 11.05 -17.15 6.25
C PRO A 49 12.45 -16.78 6.73
N ALA A 50 12.74 -15.47 6.81
CA ALA A 50 13.89 -14.98 7.55
C ALA A 50 13.60 -15.18 9.04
N ALA A 51 14.07 -16.31 9.55
CA ALA A 51 14.32 -16.51 10.96
C ALA A 51 15.20 -15.37 11.49
N THR A 52 14.61 -14.38 12.13
CA THR A 52 15.34 -13.48 13.02
C THR A 52 15.11 -13.96 14.43
N THR A 53 15.98 -14.89 14.80
CA THR A 53 16.30 -15.26 16.16
C THR A 53 16.57 -13.99 16.99
N VAL A 54 15.79 -13.87 18.06
CA VAL A 54 16.04 -13.11 19.28
C VAL A 54 17.55 -13.00 19.59
N GLY A 55 18.08 -11.78 19.67
CA GLY A 55 19.34 -11.54 20.42
C GLY A 55 19.08 -11.60 21.93
N PRO A 56 20.09 -11.66 22.83
CA PRO A 56 21.49 -11.31 22.63
C PRO A 56 22.52 -12.29 23.28
N ALA A 57 23.80 -11.98 23.09
CA ALA A 57 24.93 -12.27 23.98
C ALA A 57 25.21 -13.73 24.43
N THR A 58 26.21 -14.34 23.80
CA THR A 58 27.36 -14.93 24.54
C THR A 58 28.48 -15.19 23.54
N ARG A 59 29.61 -14.49 23.70
CA ARG A 59 30.87 -14.93 23.09
C ARG A 59 31.44 -15.97 24.05
N PRO A 60 31.61 -17.25 23.68
CA PRO A 60 32.54 -18.09 24.39
C PRO A 60 33.93 -17.63 23.97
N VAL A 61 34.73 -17.13 24.92
CA VAL A 61 36.18 -17.15 24.75
C VAL A 61 36.62 -18.50 25.30
N GLU A 62 37.28 -19.25 24.43
CA GLU A 62 37.89 -20.55 24.67
C GLU A 62 39.11 -20.42 25.60
N THR A 63 39.54 -21.59 26.07
CA THR A 63 40.63 -21.94 27.01
C THR A 63 41.96 -21.19 26.83
#